data_AF-A0A6A2VYY5-F1
#
_entry.id   AF-A0A6A2VYY5-F1
#
_cell.length_a   1.000
_cell.length_b   1.000
_cell.length_c   1.000
_cell.angle_alpha   90.00
_cell.angle_beta   90.00
_cell.angle_gamma   90.00
#
_symmetry.space_group_name_H-M   'P 1'
#
loop_
_entity.id
_entity.type
_entity.pdbx_description
1 polymer ?
#
loop_
_entity_poly.entity_id
_entity_poly.type
_entity_poly.pdbx_seq_one_letter_code
_entity_poly.pdbx_strand_id
1 'polypeptide(L)'
;MTKAMQYSPSRQGDRQSGVSHAGLGGAAHHGGIGPAARIASWRWKPRVAHIQNAAAADVGRGSETMMTFARGDLFRAARWLKTGGHRAMVVTGFYIPQAEHPAAESDGPVGAIELCEALRAIGSDAWLVSDEPCEPIIRAGASPRLPEDHVAIAPADAQGFDEWIDAMHGLSDRNNIDTVIYIERVGPARDGNPRNMRGFDIDQWTAPLSRLTGLGLHVIGIGDGGNEIGMGRLDSMVIEDVVEHGERIACTVPADELIVSGTSNWGGHALVCAMYAMGCRRIAPLLDISWHQSVLADVARAGGLDGVTMRNTPTVDGLSEERYYRQIRMMSDIARGRC
;
A
#
# COMPACT_ATOMS: atom_id res chain seq x y z
N MET A 1 -6.81 -86.15 2.48
CA MET A 1 -5.65 -86.59 3.27
C MET A 1 -5.39 -85.53 4.34
N THR A 2 -5.54 -85.93 5.62
CA THR A 2 -5.03 -85.34 6.89
C THR A 2 -5.18 -83.81 7.10
N LYS A 3 -6.16 -83.28 7.88
CA LYS A 3 -6.19 -83.08 9.37
C LYS A 3 -4.83 -82.57 9.93
N ALA A 4 -4.71 -81.49 10.71
CA ALA A 4 -5.54 -81.09 11.86
C ALA A 4 -5.41 -79.61 12.29
N MET A 5 -6.44 -79.18 13.04
CA MET A 5 -6.62 -77.99 13.89
C MET A 5 -5.56 -77.80 14.99
N GLN A 6 -5.39 -76.54 15.44
CA GLN A 6 -5.28 -76.11 16.87
C GLN A 6 -5.50 -74.57 16.92
N TYR A 7 -6.71 -74.08 17.25
CA TYR A 7 -7.19 -73.58 18.56
C TYR A 7 -6.34 -72.46 19.24
N SER A 8 -6.89 -71.23 19.26
CA SER A 8 -6.51 -70.08 20.11
C SER A 8 -7.05 -70.25 21.56
N PRO A 9 -6.60 -69.49 22.60
CA PRO A 9 -7.04 -68.09 22.79
C PRO A 9 -6.11 -67.13 23.58
N SER A 10 -6.42 -65.83 23.44
CA SER A 10 -6.28 -64.72 24.41
C SER A 10 -4.89 -64.21 24.81
N ARG A 11 -4.63 -62.92 24.55
CA ARG A 11 -4.61 -61.86 25.58
C ARG A 11 -4.54 -60.46 24.95
N GLN A 12 -5.38 -59.59 25.50
CA GLN A 12 -5.40 -58.14 25.29
C GLN A 12 -4.03 -57.51 25.50
N GLY A 13 -3.73 -56.50 24.69
CA GLY A 13 -2.55 -55.66 24.83
C GLY A 13 -2.69 -54.44 23.94
N ASP A 14 -3.59 -53.53 24.32
CA ASP A 14 -3.54 -52.14 23.89
C ASP A 14 -2.13 -51.58 24.16
N ARG A 15 -1.44 -51.15 23.12
CA ARG A 15 -0.38 -50.14 23.20
C ARG A 15 -0.45 -49.24 21.99
N GLN A 16 -1.28 -48.21 22.10
CA GLN A 16 -0.93 -46.89 21.59
C GLN A 16 0.37 -46.47 22.28
N SER A 17 1.49 -46.46 21.54
CA SER A 17 2.69 -45.74 21.96
C SER A 17 2.66 -44.37 21.29
N GLY A 18 2.19 -43.38 22.06
CA GLY A 18 2.43 -41.99 21.76
C GLY A 18 3.93 -41.70 21.79
N VAL A 19 4.42 -41.03 20.77
CA VAL A 19 5.66 -40.27 20.85
C VAL A 19 5.26 -38.81 20.88
N SER A 20 5.29 -38.28 22.10
CA SER A 20 5.24 -36.86 22.42
C SER A 20 6.47 -36.17 21.83
N HIS A 21 6.27 -35.26 20.88
CA HIS A 21 7.23 -34.17 20.67
C HIS A 21 6.71 -32.94 21.41
N ALA A 22 7.13 -32.85 22.67
CA ALA A 22 7.09 -31.62 23.44
C ALA A 22 8.21 -30.69 22.98
N GLY A 23 7.82 -29.53 22.47
CA GLY A 23 8.39 -28.21 22.79
C GLY A 23 9.83 -27.90 22.43
N LEU A 24 10.00 -27.05 21.40
CA LEU A 24 10.75 -25.79 21.46
C LEU A 24 10.01 -24.87 20.46
N GLY A 25 9.27 -23.84 20.85
CA GLY A 25 9.72 -22.75 21.72
C GLY A 25 10.32 -21.64 20.86
N GLY A 26 9.54 -21.09 19.91
CA GLY A 26 9.92 -19.93 19.10
C GLY A 26 8.79 -18.92 19.12
N ALA A 27 8.50 -18.36 20.29
CA ALA A 27 7.66 -17.17 20.37
C ALA A 27 8.44 -16.05 19.67
N ALA A 28 8.00 -15.67 18.47
CA ALA A 28 8.36 -14.39 17.90
C ALA A 28 7.97 -13.33 18.94
N HIS A 29 8.97 -12.70 19.53
CA HIS A 29 8.77 -11.52 20.36
C HIS A 29 8.26 -10.39 19.47
N HIS A 30 6.96 -10.41 19.16
CA HIS A 30 6.27 -9.20 18.74
C HIS A 30 6.42 -8.23 19.90
N GLY A 31 7.09 -7.11 19.64
CA GLY A 31 7.17 -5.95 20.53
C GLY A 31 5.78 -5.36 20.75
N GLY A 32 4.94 -6.09 21.49
CA GLY A 32 3.58 -5.69 21.78
C GLY A 32 3.61 -4.48 22.69
N ILE A 33 3.12 -3.35 22.20
CA ILE A 33 2.84 -2.20 23.04
C ILE A 33 1.92 -2.62 24.19
N GLY A 34 2.35 -2.32 25.42
CA GLY A 34 1.58 -2.61 26.63
C GLY A 34 0.18 -1.97 26.62
N PRO A 35 -0.81 -2.55 27.34
CA PRO A 35 -2.21 -2.12 27.30
C PRO A 35 -2.44 -0.62 27.52
N ALA A 36 -1.67 0.02 28.40
CA ALA A 36 -1.78 1.45 28.69
C ALA A 36 -1.39 2.33 27.49
N ALA A 37 -0.32 1.98 26.78
CA ALA A 37 0.10 2.70 25.58
C ALA A 37 -0.82 2.42 24.37
N ARG A 38 -1.53 1.28 24.36
CA ARG A 38 -2.62 0.99 23.41
C ARG A 38 -3.86 1.86 23.65
N ILE A 39 -4.19 2.20 24.90
CA ILE A 39 -5.30 3.10 25.25
C ILE A 39 -4.93 4.55 24.96
N ALA A 40 -3.69 4.95 25.26
CA ALA A 40 -3.22 6.32 25.07
C ALA A 40 -3.22 6.79 23.61
N SER A 41 -3.10 5.88 22.62
CA SER A 41 -3.12 6.25 21.20
C SER A 41 -4.50 6.74 20.74
N TRP A 42 -5.60 6.32 21.39
CA TRP A 42 -6.96 6.73 21.03
C TRP A 42 -7.22 8.22 21.19
N ARG A 43 -6.44 8.93 22.01
CA ARG A 43 -6.52 10.39 22.13
C ARG A 43 -6.27 11.11 20.80
N TRP A 44 -5.57 10.46 19.87
CA TRP A 44 -5.26 11.01 18.55
C TRP A 44 -6.34 10.71 17.51
N LYS A 45 -7.25 9.77 17.78
CA LYS A 45 -8.27 9.32 16.81
C LYS A 45 -9.12 10.47 16.26
N PRO A 46 -9.60 11.45 17.03
CA PRO A 46 -10.36 12.58 16.47
C PRO A 46 -9.54 13.41 15.47
N ARG A 47 -8.27 13.68 15.79
CA ARG A 47 -7.38 14.44 14.89
C ARG A 47 -7.07 13.66 13.62
N VAL A 48 -6.79 12.37 13.74
CA VAL A 48 -6.54 11.51 12.58
C VAL A 48 -7.79 11.33 11.72
N ALA A 49 -8.98 11.26 12.32
CA ALA A 49 -10.23 11.25 11.56
C ALA A 49 -10.44 12.57 10.79
N HIS A 50 -10.03 13.71 11.35
CA HIS A 50 -10.06 14.99 10.63
C HIS A 50 -9.09 14.99 9.44
N ILE A 51 -7.88 14.45 9.61
CA ILE A 51 -6.94 14.24 8.50
C ILE A 51 -7.53 13.31 7.44
N GLN A 52 -8.17 12.20 7.84
CA GLN A 52 -8.80 11.24 6.92
C GLN A 52 -9.90 11.90 6.09
N ASN A 53 -10.78 12.69 6.73
CA ASN A 53 -11.83 13.41 6.01
C ASN A 53 -11.25 14.44 5.03
N ALA A 54 -10.15 15.11 5.38
CA ALA A 54 -9.47 16.02 4.47
C ALA A 54 -8.85 15.26 3.28
N ALA A 55 -8.17 14.14 3.52
CA ALA A 55 -7.57 13.34 2.46
C ALA A 55 -8.59 12.82 1.45
N ALA A 56 -9.80 12.51 1.91
CA ALA A 56 -10.90 11.98 1.11
C ALA A 56 -11.70 13.02 0.34
N ALA A 57 -11.32 14.31 0.35
CA ALA A 57 -12.04 15.35 -0.36
C ALA A 57 -12.24 14.97 -1.84
N ASP A 58 -13.48 14.98 -2.31
CA ASP A 58 -13.80 14.41 -3.62
C ASP A 58 -13.25 15.29 -4.75
N VAL A 59 -12.70 14.62 -5.75
CA VAL A 59 -12.20 15.22 -6.99
C VAL A 59 -13.06 14.88 -8.21
N GLY A 60 -14.13 14.12 -8.01
CA GLY A 60 -15.06 13.66 -9.05
C GLY A 60 -15.06 12.15 -9.26
N ARG A 61 -14.53 11.37 -8.29
CA ARG A 61 -14.43 9.90 -8.35
C ARG A 61 -15.16 9.21 -7.19
N GLY A 62 -15.87 9.96 -6.33
CA GLY A 62 -16.68 9.38 -5.25
C GLY A 62 -15.87 8.98 -4.01
N SER A 63 -14.65 9.49 -3.85
CA SER A 63 -13.75 9.15 -2.75
C SER A 63 -14.32 9.47 -1.37
N GLU A 64 -15.10 10.55 -1.22
CA GLU A 64 -15.80 10.88 0.03
C GLU A 64 -16.80 9.77 0.43
N THR A 65 -17.54 9.25 -0.54
CA THR A 65 -18.53 8.17 -0.33
C THR A 65 -17.82 6.86 0.00
N MET A 66 -16.84 6.46 -0.82
CA MET A 66 -16.04 5.25 -0.59
C MET A 66 -15.33 5.27 0.77
N MET A 67 -14.77 6.41 1.17
CA MET A 67 -14.10 6.56 2.47
C MET A 67 -15.03 6.25 3.66
N THR A 68 -16.36 6.43 3.53
CA THR A 68 -17.29 6.12 4.62
C THR A 68 -17.23 4.65 5.06
N PHE A 69 -16.91 3.74 4.14
CA PHE A 69 -16.75 2.30 4.36
C PHE A 69 -15.36 1.92 4.91
N ALA A 70 -14.39 2.83 4.82
CA ALA A 70 -13.02 2.67 5.33
C ALA A 70 -12.72 3.60 6.53
N ARG A 71 -13.76 4.09 7.22
CA ARG A 71 -13.60 5.04 8.34
C ARG A 71 -12.76 4.44 9.48
N GLY A 72 -11.72 5.18 9.86
CA GLY A 72 -10.83 4.80 10.96
C GLY A 72 -9.65 3.92 10.54
N ASP A 73 -9.58 3.48 9.29
CA ASP A 73 -8.46 2.69 8.76
C ASP A 73 -7.17 3.49 8.75
N LEU A 74 -7.21 4.79 8.41
CA LEU A 74 -6.06 5.69 8.54
C LEU A 74 -5.47 5.68 9.96
N PHE A 75 -6.32 5.67 10.99
CA PHE A 75 -5.87 5.60 12.37
C PHE A 75 -5.23 4.25 12.71
N ARG A 76 -5.76 3.14 12.18
CA ARG A 76 -5.20 1.82 12.42
C ARG A 76 -3.88 1.62 11.69
N ALA A 77 -3.79 2.03 10.42
CA ALA A 77 -2.56 2.01 9.62
C ALA A 77 -1.45 2.86 10.26
N ALA A 78 -1.74 4.12 10.61
CA ALA A 78 -0.76 5.00 11.27
C ALA A 78 -0.32 4.44 12.64
N ARG A 79 -1.25 3.82 13.37
CA ARG A 79 -0.95 3.15 14.63
C ARG A 79 -0.10 1.91 14.41
N TRP A 80 -0.37 1.08 13.41
CA TRP A 80 0.48 -0.07 13.06
C TRP A 80 1.92 0.41 12.88
N LEU A 81 2.16 1.23 11.85
CA LEU A 81 3.50 1.68 11.44
C LEU A 81 4.31 2.35 12.55
N LYS A 82 3.66 3.14 13.41
CA LYS A 82 4.33 3.82 14.53
C LYS A 82 4.88 2.85 15.58
N THR A 83 4.27 1.68 15.76
CA THR A 83 4.33 0.95 17.04
C THR A 83 5.36 -0.16 17.13
N GLY A 84 5.91 -0.63 16.00
CA GLY A 84 6.77 -1.81 15.98
C GLY A 84 8.08 -1.68 15.20
N GLY A 85 8.44 -0.49 14.72
CA GLY A 85 9.58 -0.37 13.80
C GLY A 85 9.36 -1.15 12.49
N HIS A 86 8.08 -1.29 12.09
CA HIS A 86 7.63 -2.03 10.92
C HIS A 86 8.32 -1.58 9.64
N ARG A 87 8.89 -2.55 8.93
CA ARG A 87 9.61 -2.33 7.68
C ARG A 87 8.70 -2.67 6.53
N ALA A 88 8.70 -1.82 5.50
CA ALA A 88 7.69 -1.90 4.45
C ALA A 88 8.28 -2.03 3.05
N MET A 89 7.59 -2.78 2.19
CA MET A 89 7.61 -2.54 0.75
C MET A 89 6.51 -1.51 0.43
N VAL A 90 6.85 -0.39 -0.19
CA VAL A 90 5.89 0.63 -0.63
C VAL A 90 5.77 0.51 -2.14
N VAL A 91 4.64 -0.01 -2.62
CA VAL A 91 4.39 -0.37 -4.01
C VAL A 91 3.55 0.71 -4.68
N THR A 92 4.02 1.22 -5.82
CA THR A 92 3.31 2.26 -6.58
C THR A 92 3.56 2.14 -8.08
N GLY A 93 2.91 2.99 -8.86
CA GLY A 93 3.12 3.15 -10.29
C GLY A 93 1.90 2.74 -11.09
N PHE A 94 1.45 3.66 -11.94
CA PHE A 94 0.33 3.46 -12.87
C PHE A 94 0.77 3.96 -14.25
N TYR A 95 0.92 3.05 -15.22
CA TYR A 95 1.36 3.39 -16.57
C TYR A 95 0.20 3.84 -17.45
N ILE A 96 0.39 4.91 -18.23
CA ILE A 96 -0.62 5.45 -19.15
C ILE A 96 -0.20 5.19 -20.61
N PRO A 97 -0.56 4.03 -21.18
CA PRO A 97 -0.16 3.66 -22.54
C PRO A 97 -0.90 4.47 -23.63
N GLN A 98 -2.01 5.12 -23.30
CA GLN A 98 -2.84 5.87 -24.27
C GLN A 98 -2.40 7.33 -24.47
N ALA A 99 -1.43 7.83 -23.70
CA ALA A 99 -0.92 9.18 -23.86
C ALA A 99 -0.14 9.33 -25.18
N GLU A 100 -0.02 10.55 -25.71
CA GLU A 100 0.81 10.83 -26.90
C GLU A 100 2.28 10.42 -26.69
N HIS A 101 2.76 10.61 -25.46
CA HIS A 101 4.04 10.11 -24.99
C HIS A 101 3.80 9.25 -23.74
N PRO A 102 3.65 7.92 -23.89
CA PRO A 102 3.37 7.01 -22.79
C PRO A 102 4.41 7.06 -21.68
N ALA A 103 3.94 7.25 -20.46
CA ALA A 103 4.72 7.23 -19.23
C ALA A 103 3.79 6.93 -18.06
N ALA A 104 4.37 6.70 -16.89
CA ALA A 104 3.60 6.56 -15.68
C ALA A 104 3.12 7.92 -15.15
N GLU A 105 2.06 7.88 -14.36
CA GLU A 105 1.41 9.07 -13.85
C GLU A 105 2.07 9.60 -12.57
N SER A 106 1.72 10.84 -12.22
CA SER A 106 2.25 11.57 -11.08
C SER A 106 1.54 11.25 -9.75
N ASP A 107 0.34 10.69 -9.79
CA ASP A 107 -0.35 10.19 -8.60
C ASP A 107 0.19 8.82 -8.18
N GLY A 108 0.44 8.65 -6.89
CA GLY A 108 1.15 7.50 -6.34
C GLY A 108 2.61 7.75 -5.96
N PRO A 109 3.51 8.01 -6.93
CA PRO A 109 4.94 8.13 -6.67
C PRO A 109 5.30 9.14 -5.58
N VAL A 110 4.65 10.31 -5.56
CA VAL A 110 4.97 11.36 -4.57
C VAL A 110 4.65 10.87 -3.16
N GLY A 111 3.46 10.31 -2.94
CA GLY A 111 3.05 9.76 -1.65
C GLY A 111 3.88 8.53 -1.25
N ALA A 112 4.25 7.68 -2.22
CA ALA A 112 5.06 6.49 -1.97
C ALA A 112 6.46 6.86 -1.46
N ILE A 113 7.10 7.82 -2.11
CA ILE A 113 8.41 8.34 -1.70
C ILE A 113 8.31 8.99 -0.32
N GLU A 114 7.23 9.72 -0.04
CA GLU A 114 6.98 10.34 1.28
C GLU A 114 6.92 9.29 2.38
N LEU A 115 6.20 8.19 2.13
CA LEU A 115 6.08 7.07 3.07
C LEU A 115 7.42 6.39 3.32
N CYS A 116 8.21 6.15 2.27
CA CYS A 116 9.55 5.58 2.41
C CYS A 116 10.46 6.46 3.27
N GLU A 117 10.50 7.77 2.97
CA GLU A 117 11.27 8.73 3.77
C GLU A 117 10.76 8.81 5.22
N ALA A 118 9.44 8.81 5.42
CA ALA A 118 8.83 8.88 6.74
C ALA A 118 9.21 7.69 7.62
N LEU A 119 9.12 6.46 7.08
CA LEU A 119 9.47 5.23 7.80
C LEU A 119 10.95 5.21 8.20
N ARG A 120 11.83 5.59 7.27
CA ARG A 120 13.28 5.70 7.54
C ARG A 120 13.57 6.80 8.58
N ALA A 121 12.91 7.94 8.47
CA ALA A 121 13.08 9.06 9.40
C ALA A 121 12.63 8.73 10.83
N ILE A 122 11.70 7.80 11.03
CA ILE A 122 11.31 7.34 12.38
C ILE A 122 12.17 6.18 12.91
N GLY A 123 13.19 5.78 12.17
CA GLY A 123 14.13 4.71 12.57
C GLY A 123 13.70 3.30 12.17
N SER A 124 12.72 3.17 11.27
CA SER A 124 12.46 1.92 10.55
C SER A 124 13.14 1.95 9.18
N ASP A 125 12.64 1.17 8.21
CA ASP A 125 13.14 1.08 6.86
C ASP A 125 12.03 0.79 5.85
N ALA A 126 12.26 1.16 4.59
CA ALA A 126 11.29 0.96 3.52
C ALA A 126 11.94 0.89 2.14
N TRP A 127 11.44 -0.02 1.31
CA TRP A 127 11.83 -0.20 -0.09
C TRP A 127 10.70 0.31 -0.98
N LEU A 128 11.03 1.21 -1.90
CA LEU A 128 10.11 1.63 -2.96
C LEU A 128 10.09 0.55 -4.03
N VAL A 129 8.90 0.08 -4.38
CA VAL A 129 8.67 -1.01 -5.33
C VAL A 129 7.80 -0.51 -6.46
N SER A 130 8.19 -0.81 -7.68
CA SER A 130 7.43 -0.50 -8.89
C SER A 130 7.78 -1.51 -10.00
N ASP A 131 7.28 -1.31 -11.20
CA ASP A 131 7.66 -2.06 -12.40
C ASP A 131 8.40 -1.22 -13.44
N GLU A 132 8.98 -1.93 -14.41
CA GLU A 132 9.81 -1.39 -15.48
C GLU A 132 9.14 -0.27 -16.31
N PRO A 133 7.84 -0.35 -16.69
CA PRO A 133 7.17 0.75 -17.39
C PRO A 133 7.16 2.07 -16.59
N CYS A 134 7.14 1.98 -15.26
CA CYS A 134 7.12 3.13 -14.36
C CYS A 134 8.53 3.55 -13.88
N GLU A 135 9.56 2.75 -14.11
CA GLU A 135 10.92 2.95 -13.56
C GLU A 135 11.48 4.37 -13.77
N PRO A 136 11.39 5.00 -14.96
CA PRO A 136 12.02 6.31 -15.18
C PRO A 136 11.52 7.37 -14.20
N ILE A 137 10.21 7.43 -13.95
CA ILE A 137 9.62 8.42 -13.06
C ILE A 137 9.88 8.08 -11.59
N ILE A 138 9.88 6.78 -11.26
CA ILE A 138 10.09 6.27 -9.91
C ILE A 138 11.50 6.59 -9.46
N ARG A 139 12.50 6.27 -10.29
CA ARG A 139 13.89 6.60 -9.99
C ARG A 139 14.14 8.10 -9.94
N ALA A 140 13.52 8.88 -10.83
CA ALA A 140 13.70 10.33 -10.82
C ALA A 140 13.20 10.97 -9.51
N GLY A 141 12.03 10.56 -9.02
CA GLY A 141 11.53 11.00 -7.72
C GLY A 141 12.34 10.46 -6.54
N ALA A 142 12.79 9.20 -6.60
CA ALA A 142 13.44 8.52 -5.49
C ALA A 142 14.92 8.86 -5.30
N SER A 143 15.70 9.03 -6.39
CA SER A 143 17.17 9.13 -6.32
C SER A 143 17.72 10.23 -5.39
N PRO A 144 17.09 11.41 -5.25
CA PRO A 144 17.55 12.44 -4.31
C PRO A 144 17.25 12.13 -2.84
N ARG A 145 16.45 11.09 -2.55
CA ARG A 145 15.73 10.89 -1.29
C ARG A 145 15.96 9.50 -0.67
N LEU A 146 16.09 8.47 -1.51
CA LEU A 146 16.24 7.08 -1.12
C LEU A 146 17.58 6.52 -1.60
N PRO A 147 18.20 5.60 -0.84
CA PRO A 147 19.33 4.83 -1.34
C PRO A 147 18.98 4.03 -2.60
N GLU A 148 19.94 3.84 -3.49
CA GLU A 148 19.74 3.13 -4.76
C GLU A 148 19.27 1.68 -4.55
N ASP A 149 19.79 0.99 -3.53
CA ASP A 149 19.42 -0.37 -3.14
C ASP A 149 18.05 -0.47 -2.41
N HIS A 150 17.36 0.66 -2.23
CA HIS A 150 16.01 0.74 -1.67
C HIS A 150 14.94 1.01 -2.74
N VAL A 151 15.29 0.86 -4.02
CA VAL A 151 14.35 0.91 -5.14
C VAL A 151 14.39 -0.43 -5.88
N ALA A 152 13.31 -1.20 -5.81
CA ALA A 152 13.14 -2.47 -6.50
C ALA A 152 12.18 -2.32 -7.67
N ILE A 153 12.64 -2.67 -8.87
CA ILE A 153 11.87 -2.59 -10.11
C ILE A 153 11.60 -4.00 -10.61
N ALA A 154 10.32 -4.35 -10.75
CA ALA A 154 9.89 -5.61 -11.32
C ALA A 154 10.01 -5.58 -12.85
N PRO A 155 10.59 -6.62 -13.47
CA PRO A 155 10.68 -6.71 -14.92
C PRO A 155 9.31 -6.91 -15.55
N ALA A 156 9.16 -6.49 -16.80
CA ALA A 156 7.91 -6.62 -17.54
C ALA A 156 7.66 -8.04 -18.06
N ASP A 157 8.69 -8.88 -18.22
CA ASP A 157 8.55 -10.24 -18.73
C ASP A 157 8.19 -11.25 -17.62
N ALA A 158 7.40 -12.26 -17.97
CA ALA A 158 6.84 -13.20 -17.00
C ALA A 158 7.92 -14.04 -16.28
N GLN A 159 8.95 -14.50 -16.99
CA GLN A 159 10.00 -15.32 -16.39
C GLN A 159 10.84 -14.49 -15.42
N GLY A 160 11.27 -13.30 -15.85
CA GLY A 160 11.97 -12.35 -15.01
C GLY A 160 11.14 -11.97 -13.79
N PHE A 161 9.81 -11.83 -13.94
CA PHE A 161 8.93 -11.49 -12.83
C PHE A 161 8.85 -12.61 -11.78
N ASP A 162 8.83 -13.88 -12.21
CA ASP A 162 8.85 -15.04 -11.30
C ASP A 162 10.17 -15.10 -10.51
N GLU A 163 11.31 -14.88 -11.17
CA GLU A 163 12.61 -14.80 -10.47
C GLU A 163 12.68 -13.58 -9.52
N TRP A 164 12.08 -12.46 -9.93
CA TRP A 164 12.02 -11.24 -9.13
C TRP A 164 11.16 -11.41 -7.88
N ILE A 165 9.98 -12.04 -7.98
CA ILE A 165 9.11 -12.25 -6.82
C ILE A 165 9.77 -13.17 -5.78
N ASP A 166 10.53 -14.19 -6.22
CA ASP A 166 11.33 -15.03 -5.34
C ASP A 166 12.46 -14.23 -4.66
N ALA A 167 13.09 -13.29 -5.37
CA ALA A 167 14.06 -12.38 -4.78
C ALA A 167 13.42 -11.43 -3.74
N MET A 168 12.15 -11.06 -3.92
CA MET A 168 11.38 -10.25 -2.97
C MET A 168 11.00 -11.04 -1.71
N HIS A 169 10.71 -12.34 -1.80
CA HIS A 169 10.62 -13.21 -0.63
C HIS A 169 11.91 -13.17 0.18
N GLY A 170 13.06 -13.37 -0.49
CA GLY A 170 14.36 -13.28 0.17
C GLY A 170 14.66 -11.87 0.72
N LEU A 171 14.12 -10.80 0.13
CA LEU A 171 14.27 -9.42 0.62
C LEU A 171 13.48 -9.23 1.89
N SER A 172 12.26 -9.77 1.91
CA SER A 172 11.39 -9.74 3.07
C SER A 172 12.04 -10.42 4.26
N ASP A 173 12.52 -11.65 4.07
CA ASP A 173 13.11 -12.45 5.13
C ASP A 173 14.39 -11.82 5.68
N ARG A 174 15.33 -11.43 4.80
CA ARG A 174 16.63 -10.90 5.23
C ARG A 174 16.53 -9.56 5.96
N ASN A 175 15.50 -8.77 5.66
CA ASN A 175 15.30 -7.46 6.24
C ASN A 175 14.18 -7.41 7.27
N ASN A 176 13.53 -8.53 7.60
CA ASN A 176 12.34 -8.57 8.47
C ASN A 176 11.27 -7.56 8.02
N ILE A 177 10.99 -7.51 6.71
CA ILE A 177 9.85 -6.74 6.19
C ILE A 177 8.59 -7.47 6.62
N ASP A 178 7.66 -6.73 7.21
CA ASP A 178 6.40 -7.27 7.75
C ASP A 178 5.17 -6.55 7.20
N THR A 179 5.37 -5.55 6.35
CA THR A 179 4.33 -4.70 5.81
C THR A 179 4.51 -4.49 4.30
N VAL A 180 3.40 -4.47 3.56
CA VAL A 180 3.34 -3.96 2.19
C VAL A 180 2.30 -2.85 2.14
N ILE A 181 2.67 -1.72 1.53
CA ILE A 181 1.80 -0.56 1.36
C ILE A 181 1.62 -0.35 -0.14
N TYR A 182 0.42 -0.54 -0.65
CA TYR A 182 0.08 -0.20 -2.04
C TYR A 182 -0.46 1.22 -2.09
N ILE A 183 0.02 2.01 -3.04
CA ILE A 183 -0.44 3.38 -3.28
C ILE A 183 -0.49 3.66 -4.77
N GLU A 184 -1.67 3.96 -5.29
CA GLU A 184 -1.92 4.13 -6.74
C GLU A 184 -1.33 2.99 -7.56
N ARG A 185 -1.57 1.76 -7.12
CA ARG A 185 -1.19 0.58 -7.87
C ARG A 185 -2.42 -0.17 -8.29
N VAL A 186 -2.69 -0.19 -9.59
CA VAL A 186 -3.79 -0.97 -10.16
C VAL A 186 -3.70 -2.44 -9.76
N GLY A 187 -4.84 -3.03 -9.44
CA GLY A 187 -4.98 -4.45 -9.16
C GLY A 187 -5.95 -5.14 -10.11
N PRO A 188 -6.00 -6.48 -10.07
CA PRO A 188 -6.89 -7.25 -10.92
C PRO A 188 -8.36 -6.98 -10.57
N ALA A 189 -9.19 -6.85 -11.59
CA ALA A 189 -10.64 -6.87 -11.47
C ALA A 189 -11.18 -8.31 -11.37
N ARG A 190 -12.51 -8.47 -11.40
CA ARG A 190 -13.19 -9.78 -11.25
C ARG A 190 -12.78 -10.82 -12.30
N ASP A 191 -12.35 -10.39 -13.47
CA ASP A 191 -11.88 -11.25 -14.56
C ASP A 191 -10.38 -11.59 -14.47
N GLY A 192 -9.69 -11.07 -13.45
CA GLY A 192 -8.26 -11.30 -13.20
C GLY A 192 -7.33 -10.26 -13.82
N ASN A 193 -7.83 -9.33 -14.64
CA ASN A 193 -7.00 -8.39 -15.36
C ASN A 193 -7.01 -6.99 -14.71
N PRO A 194 -5.88 -6.27 -14.66
CA PRO A 194 -5.87 -4.88 -14.25
C PRO A 194 -6.53 -3.99 -15.32
N ARG A 195 -7.36 -3.05 -14.86
CA ARG A 195 -8.07 -2.13 -15.76
C ARG A 195 -7.86 -0.69 -15.33
N ASN A 196 -7.72 0.20 -16.32
CA ASN A 196 -7.75 1.64 -16.05
C ASN A 196 -9.17 2.15 -15.78
N MET A 197 -9.30 3.42 -15.36
CA MET A 197 -10.58 4.05 -15.04
C MET A 197 -11.59 4.07 -16.20
N ARG A 198 -11.16 3.83 -17.45
CA ARG A 198 -12.05 3.70 -18.64
C ARG A 198 -12.46 2.25 -18.92
N GLY A 199 -12.08 1.31 -18.05
CA GLY A 199 -12.32 -0.12 -18.21
C GLY A 199 -11.41 -0.82 -19.20
N PHE A 200 -10.38 -0.16 -19.74
CA PHE A 200 -9.43 -0.79 -20.65
C PHE A 200 -8.50 -1.71 -19.88
N ASP A 201 -8.28 -2.89 -20.44
CA ASP A 201 -7.27 -3.82 -19.98
C ASP A 201 -5.86 -3.21 -20.19
N ILE A 202 -5.06 -3.22 -19.13
CA ILE A 202 -3.69 -2.69 -19.14
C ILE A 202 -2.67 -3.73 -18.66
N ASP A 203 -3.02 -5.02 -18.67
CA ASP A 203 -2.15 -6.12 -18.23
C ASP A 203 -0.77 -6.10 -18.89
N GLN A 204 -0.74 -5.82 -20.20
CA GLN A 204 0.50 -5.73 -20.98
C GLN A 204 1.53 -4.71 -20.43
N TRP A 205 1.08 -3.70 -19.67
CA TRP A 205 1.93 -2.64 -19.11
C TRP A 205 1.98 -2.67 -17.58
N THR A 206 1.48 -3.73 -16.96
CA THR A 206 1.28 -3.80 -15.52
C THR A 206 1.87 -5.09 -14.99
N ALA A 207 3.03 -5.03 -14.34
CA ALA A 207 3.53 -6.22 -13.64
C ALA A 207 2.54 -6.66 -12.54
N PRO A 208 2.34 -7.97 -12.29
CA PRO A 208 1.34 -8.45 -11.33
C PRO A 208 1.82 -8.31 -9.87
N LEU A 209 2.09 -7.08 -9.43
CA LEU A 209 2.60 -6.74 -8.10
C LEU A 209 1.60 -7.05 -6.96
N SER A 210 0.34 -7.35 -7.28
CA SER A 210 -0.60 -7.94 -6.33
C SER A 210 -0.09 -9.28 -5.77
N ARG A 211 0.77 -10.01 -6.47
CA ARG A 211 1.35 -11.26 -5.96
C ARG A 211 2.23 -11.08 -4.72
N LEU A 212 2.68 -9.85 -4.40
CA LEU A 212 3.37 -9.57 -3.13
C LEU A 212 2.45 -9.76 -1.91
N THR A 213 1.12 -9.78 -2.05
CA THR A 213 0.22 -10.16 -0.94
C THR A 213 0.38 -11.63 -0.55
N GLY A 214 0.92 -12.48 -1.44
CA GLY A 214 1.26 -13.87 -1.17
C GLY A 214 2.41 -14.05 -0.16
N LEU A 215 3.15 -12.98 0.16
CA LEU A 215 4.22 -12.98 1.16
C LEU A 215 3.69 -13.10 2.60
N GLY A 216 2.38 -12.95 2.83
CA GLY A 216 1.79 -12.99 4.18
C GLY A 216 2.11 -11.76 5.05
N LEU A 217 2.45 -10.64 4.42
CA LEU A 217 2.72 -9.36 5.07
C LEU A 217 1.41 -8.65 5.45
N HIS A 218 1.50 -7.72 6.40
CA HIS A 218 0.40 -6.81 6.70
C HIS A 218 0.18 -5.86 5.50
N VAL A 219 -1.05 -5.74 5.02
CA VAL A 219 -1.36 -5.01 3.78
C VAL A 219 -2.08 -3.70 4.09
N ILE A 220 -1.49 -2.57 3.70
CA ILE A 220 -2.15 -1.27 3.68
C ILE A 220 -2.40 -0.87 2.23
N GLY A 221 -3.64 -0.55 1.86
CA GLY A 221 -3.99 -0.04 0.53
C GLY A 221 -4.28 1.46 0.57
N ILE A 222 -3.89 2.17 -0.47
CA ILE A 222 -4.19 3.58 -0.72
C ILE A 222 -4.61 3.73 -2.18
N GLY A 223 -5.79 4.27 -2.41
CA GLY A 223 -6.38 4.44 -3.74
C GLY A 223 -7.42 5.55 -3.76
N ASP A 224 -7.81 5.97 -4.97
CA ASP A 224 -8.80 7.03 -5.20
C ASP A 224 -9.94 6.65 -6.16
N GLY A 225 -9.78 5.57 -6.94
CA GLY A 225 -10.63 5.23 -8.07
C GLY A 225 -11.31 3.86 -7.99
N GLY A 226 -10.93 2.98 -7.06
CA GLY A 226 -11.55 1.67 -6.84
C GLY A 226 -10.91 0.51 -7.61
N ASN A 227 -10.03 0.79 -8.57
CA ASN A 227 -9.28 -0.20 -9.35
C ASN A 227 -7.90 -0.52 -8.77
N GLU A 228 -7.53 0.09 -7.65
CA GLU A 228 -6.25 -0.06 -6.99
C GLU A 228 -6.24 -1.19 -5.96
N ILE A 229 -5.06 -1.79 -5.77
CA ILE A 229 -4.85 -2.84 -4.78
C ILE A 229 -5.19 -2.33 -3.39
N GLY A 230 -6.04 -3.08 -2.69
CA GLY A 230 -6.60 -2.73 -1.39
C GLY A 230 -8.07 -2.36 -1.46
N MET A 231 -8.56 -1.87 -2.62
CA MET A 231 -9.96 -1.51 -2.81
C MET A 231 -10.92 -2.72 -2.70
N GLY A 232 -10.41 -3.94 -2.88
CA GLY A 232 -11.16 -5.18 -2.62
C GLY A 232 -11.56 -5.38 -1.16
N ARG A 233 -11.14 -4.49 -0.25
CA ARG A 233 -11.66 -4.39 1.12
C ARG A 233 -13.11 -3.89 1.15
N LEU A 234 -13.50 -3.06 0.18
CA LEU A 234 -14.86 -2.57 0.04
C LEU A 234 -15.73 -3.65 -0.60
N ASP A 235 -17.02 -3.63 -0.29
CA ASP A 235 -17.99 -4.37 -1.11
C ASP A 235 -17.96 -3.75 -2.52
N SER A 236 -17.85 -4.56 -3.56
CA SER A 236 -17.72 -4.04 -4.93
C SER A 236 -18.93 -3.22 -5.34
N MET A 237 -20.12 -3.47 -4.75
CA MET A 237 -21.31 -2.67 -5.00
C MET A 237 -21.11 -1.18 -4.65
N VAL A 238 -20.22 -0.88 -3.70
CA VAL A 238 -19.87 0.51 -3.36
C VAL A 238 -19.15 1.16 -4.53
N ILE A 239 -18.19 0.48 -5.14
CA ILE A 239 -17.40 1.00 -6.27
C ILE A 239 -18.28 1.07 -7.53
N GLU A 240 -19.09 0.03 -7.77
CA GLU A 240 -20.05 -0.07 -8.87
C GLU A 240 -21.07 1.09 -8.89
N ASP A 241 -21.51 1.56 -7.72
CA ASP A 241 -22.53 2.62 -7.60
C ASP A 241 -21.94 4.03 -7.74
N VAL A 242 -20.67 4.23 -7.36
CA VAL A 242 -20.08 5.58 -7.25
C VAL A 242 -19.05 5.90 -8.32
N VAL A 243 -18.42 4.88 -8.93
CA VAL A 243 -17.35 5.05 -9.91
C VAL A 243 -17.85 4.68 -11.30
N GLU A 244 -17.57 5.54 -12.29
CA GLU A 244 -17.83 5.23 -13.68
C GLU A 244 -17.08 3.95 -14.10
N HIS A 245 -17.80 3.00 -14.71
CA HIS A 245 -17.30 1.65 -15.03
C HIS A 245 -16.90 0.78 -13.83
N GLY A 246 -17.37 1.11 -12.62
CA GLY A 246 -17.06 0.38 -11.39
C GLY A 246 -17.28 -1.13 -11.48
N GLU A 247 -18.29 -1.59 -12.22
CA GLU A 247 -18.61 -3.00 -12.45
C GLU A 247 -17.53 -3.77 -13.22
N ARG A 248 -16.70 -3.04 -13.96
CA ARG A 248 -15.60 -3.59 -14.73
C ARG A 248 -14.28 -3.43 -14.01
N ILE A 249 -14.07 -2.32 -13.29
CA ILE A 249 -12.74 -1.95 -12.81
C ILE A 249 -12.48 -2.28 -11.34
N ALA A 250 -13.53 -2.56 -10.55
CA ALA A 250 -13.39 -2.80 -9.12
C ALA A 250 -12.34 -3.88 -8.82
N CYS A 251 -11.27 -3.47 -8.13
CA CYS A 251 -10.19 -4.37 -7.77
C CYS A 251 -10.66 -5.39 -6.72
N THR A 252 -10.24 -6.64 -6.88
CA THR A 252 -10.62 -7.72 -5.96
C THR A 252 -9.61 -7.99 -4.85
N VAL A 253 -8.46 -7.33 -4.86
CA VAL A 253 -7.39 -7.56 -3.87
C VAL A 253 -7.66 -6.72 -2.62
N PRO A 254 -7.91 -7.34 -1.44
CA PRO A 254 -8.20 -6.60 -0.22
C PRO A 254 -6.93 -6.14 0.51
N ALA A 255 -7.11 -5.22 1.45
CA ALA A 255 -6.10 -4.79 2.42
C ALA A 255 -6.62 -4.93 3.87
N ASP A 256 -5.70 -5.03 4.83
CA ASP A 256 -6.01 -5.01 6.27
C ASP A 256 -6.54 -3.63 6.70
N GLU A 257 -5.98 -2.58 6.11
CA GLU A 257 -6.45 -1.20 6.18
C GLU A 257 -6.48 -0.57 4.79
N LEU A 258 -7.55 0.16 4.49
CA LEU A 258 -7.68 0.94 3.25
C LEU A 258 -7.78 2.43 3.56
N ILE A 259 -6.98 3.24 2.88
CA ILE A 259 -7.06 4.69 2.90
C ILE A 259 -7.60 5.13 1.54
N VAL A 260 -8.89 5.49 1.51
CA VAL A 260 -9.49 6.12 0.33
C VAL A 260 -9.24 7.62 0.40
N SER A 261 -8.75 8.19 -0.70
CA SER A 261 -8.41 9.62 -0.82
C SER A 261 -8.89 10.21 -2.14
N GLY A 262 -8.91 11.55 -2.26
CA GLY A 262 -9.21 12.24 -3.52
C GLY A 262 -8.10 12.12 -4.56
N THR A 263 -6.85 12.00 -4.11
CA THR A 263 -5.74 11.46 -4.91
C THR A 263 -4.95 10.54 -3.99
N SER A 264 -4.35 9.47 -4.49
CA SER A 264 -3.53 8.55 -3.71
C SER A 264 -2.34 9.23 -3.04
N ASN A 265 -1.71 10.23 -3.69
CA ASN A 265 -0.69 11.06 -3.05
C ASN A 265 -1.21 11.74 -1.76
N TRP A 266 -2.46 12.23 -1.76
CA TRP A 266 -3.07 12.75 -0.53
C TRP A 266 -3.26 11.68 0.53
N GLY A 267 -3.62 10.46 0.14
CA GLY A 267 -3.73 9.32 1.06
C GLY A 267 -2.39 8.95 1.71
N GLY A 268 -1.31 8.92 0.93
CA GLY A 268 0.06 8.75 1.44
C GLY A 268 0.44 9.85 2.43
N HIS A 269 0.20 11.10 2.06
CA HIS A 269 0.47 12.25 2.93
C HIS A 269 -0.39 12.24 4.21
N ALA A 270 -1.64 11.82 4.12
CA ALA A 270 -2.53 11.68 5.26
C ALA A 270 -1.98 10.69 6.29
N LEU A 271 -1.38 9.58 5.82
CA LEU A 271 -0.74 8.58 6.68
C LEU A 271 0.49 9.16 7.38
N VAL A 272 1.33 9.91 6.68
CA VAL A 272 2.48 10.65 7.25
C VAL A 272 2.01 11.68 8.29
N CYS A 273 0.99 12.47 7.96
CA CYS A 273 0.35 13.43 8.86
C CYS A 273 -0.22 12.75 10.12
N ALA A 274 -0.86 11.59 9.97
CA ALA A 274 -1.38 10.82 11.09
C ALA A 274 -0.26 10.29 12.00
N MET A 275 0.82 9.76 11.43
CA MET A 275 2.02 9.36 12.20
C MET A 275 2.63 10.55 12.96
N TYR A 276 2.71 11.73 12.31
CA TYR A 276 3.22 12.95 12.93
C TYR A 276 2.35 13.38 14.11
N ALA A 277 1.03 13.41 13.92
CA ALA A 277 0.06 13.70 14.97
C ALA A 277 0.20 12.74 16.16
N MET A 278 0.54 11.48 15.91
CA MET A 278 0.77 10.47 16.94
C MET A 278 2.14 10.58 17.64
N GLY A 279 2.98 11.54 17.26
CA GLY A 279 4.22 11.89 17.95
C GLY A 279 5.51 11.55 17.19
N CYS A 280 5.42 11.09 15.94
CA CYS A 280 6.60 10.88 15.09
C CYS A 280 7.16 12.24 14.64
N ARG A 281 7.90 12.96 15.49
CA ARG A 281 8.31 14.35 15.19
C ARG A 281 9.42 14.46 14.14
N ARG A 282 10.17 13.39 13.88
CA ARG A 282 11.28 13.39 12.90
C ARG A 282 10.81 13.57 11.45
N ILE A 283 9.52 13.33 11.16
CA ILE A 283 8.93 13.50 9.81
C ILE A 283 8.37 14.91 9.59
N ALA A 284 8.57 15.85 10.51
CA ALA A 284 8.09 17.23 10.38
C ALA A 284 8.43 17.91 9.04
N PRO A 285 9.63 17.70 8.44
CA PRO A 285 9.97 18.31 7.15
C PRO A 285 9.13 17.81 5.98
N LEU A 286 8.60 16.58 6.05
CA LEU A 286 7.77 16.01 4.99
C LEU A 286 6.38 16.68 4.92
N LEU A 287 5.95 17.34 6.01
CA LEU A 287 4.69 18.07 6.04
C LEU A 287 4.72 19.40 5.27
N ASP A 288 5.88 19.81 4.76
CA ASP A 288 6.04 21.08 4.06
C ASP A 288 5.77 20.92 2.57
N ILE A 289 4.92 21.81 2.04
CA ILE A 289 4.51 21.80 0.62
C ILE A 289 5.71 21.86 -0.34
N SER A 290 6.79 22.52 0.06
CA SER A 290 8.02 22.59 -0.74
C SER A 290 8.64 21.22 -0.99
N TRP A 291 8.49 20.27 -0.05
CA TRP A 291 8.93 18.89 -0.26
C TRP A 291 8.12 18.23 -1.38
N HIS A 292 6.78 18.33 -1.34
CA HIS A 292 5.90 17.79 -2.38
C HIS A 292 6.16 18.44 -3.75
N GLN A 293 6.32 19.77 -3.78
CA GLN A 293 6.67 20.51 -5.01
C GLN A 293 7.97 20.02 -5.62
N SER A 294 8.98 19.78 -4.78
CA SER A 294 10.27 19.27 -5.26
C SER A 294 10.14 17.87 -5.86
N VAL A 295 9.41 16.95 -5.22
CA VAL A 295 9.24 15.58 -5.74
C VAL A 295 8.44 15.59 -7.05
N LEU A 296 7.33 16.33 -7.09
CA LEU A 296 6.49 16.42 -8.28
C LEU A 296 7.22 17.06 -9.45
N ALA A 297 8.09 18.06 -9.18
CA ALA A 297 8.94 18.64 -10.22
C ALA A 297 9.97 17.65 -10.78
N ASP A 298 10.52 16.76 -9.94
CA ASP A 298 11.45 15.71 -10.39
C ASP A 298 10.73 14.66 -11.25
N VAL A 299 9.54 14.23 -10.83
CA VAL A 299 8.67 13.31 -11.59
C VAL A 299 8.28 13.91 -12.94
N ALA A 300 7.81 15.16 -12.95
CA ALA A 300 7.46 15.84 -14.19
C ALA A 300 8.66 16.02 -15.12
N ARG A 301 9.85 16.36 -14.59
CA ARG A 301 11.07 16.48 -15.42
C ARG A 301 11.47 15.18 -16.09
N ALA A 302 11.16 14.03 -15.48
CA ALA A 302 11.39 12.71 -16.04
C ALA A 302 10.30 12.23 -17.02
N GLY A 303 9.31 13.07 -17.33
CA GLY A 303 8.22 12.75 -18.26
C GLY A 303 6.96 12.22 -17.60
N GLY A 304 6.87 12.21 -16.26
CA GLY A 304 5.65 11.79 -15.55
C GLY A 304 4.42 12.60 -15.96
N LEU A 305 3.29 11.93 -16.07
CA LEU A 305 2.06 12.51 -16.63
C LEU A 305 1.07 12.85 -15.53
N ASP A 306 0.31 13.90 -15.75
CA ASP A 306 -0.95 14.08 -15.04
C ASP A 306 -1.98 13.04 -15.54
N GLY A 307 -2.52 12.23 -14.62
CA GLY A 307 -3.32 11.04 -14.94
C GLY A 307 -4.63 11.31 -15.71
N VAL A 308 -5.19 12.50 -15.53
CA VAL A 308 -6.45 12.90 -16.19
C VAL A 308 -6.19 13.58 -17.52
N THR A 309 -5.25 14.54 -17.55
CA THR A 309 -4.97 15.32 -18.76
C THR A 309 -4.03 14.61 -19.73
N MET A 310 -3.31 13.58 -19.25
CA MET A 310 -2.29 12.82 -19.98
C MET A 310 -1.15 13.70 -20.51
N ARG A 311 -0.93 14.85 -19.87
CA ARG A 311 0.11 15.80 -20.24
C ARG A 311 1.24 15.74 -19.22
N ASN A 312 2.45 15.95 -19.70
CA ASN A 312 3.61 16.16 -18.86
C ASN A 312 3.56 17.57 -18.24
N THR A 313 2.79 17.70 -17.18
CA THR A 313 2.69 18.90 -16.35
C THR A 313 2.90 18.52 -14.89
N PRO A 314 3.47 19.41 -14.04
CA PRO A 314 3.63 19.14 -12.61
C PRO A 314 2.29 19.29 -11.88
N THR A 315 1.29 18.54 -12.32
CA THR A 315 -0.06 18.46 -11.78
C THR A 315 -0.42 17.00 -11.54
N VAL A 316 -1.45 16.78 -10.73
CA VAL A 316 -1.91 15.46 -10.30
C VAL A 316 -3.43 15.43 -10.53
N ASP A 317 -3.91 14.41 -11.23
CA ASP A 317 -5.34 14.18 -11.52
C ASP A 317 -6.13 15.35 -12.10
N GLY A 318 -5.50 16.18 -12.93
CA GLY A 318 -6.14 17.33 -13.54
C GLY A 318 -6.46 18.45 -12.54
N LEU A 319 -5.97 18.35 -11.31
CA LEU A 319 -6.15 19.37 -10.29
C LEU A 319 -5.22 20.56 -10.58
N SER A 320 -5.75 21.77 -10.34
CA SER A 320 -4.90 22.95 -10.31
C SER A 320 -3.90 22.86 -9.15
N GLU A 321 -2.73 23.49 -9.34
CA GLU A 321 -1.70 23.59 -8.30
C GLU A 321 -2.27 24.10 -6.97
N GLU A 322 -3.10 25.15 -7.04
CA GLU A 322 -3.75 25.73 -5.86
C GLU A 322 -4.62 24.71 -5.13
N ARG A 323 -5.47 23.97 -5.86
CA ARG A 323 -6.38 22.98 -5.26
C ARG A 323 -5.59 21.83 -4.64
N TYR A 324 -4.58 21.33 -5.35
CA TYR A 324 -3.73 20.23 -4.89
C TYR A 324 -3.01 20.57 -3.58
N TYR A 325 -2.25 21.68 -3.57
CA TYR A 325 -1.46 22.04 -2.39
C TYR A 325 -2.27 22.65 -1.25
N ARG A 326 -3.47 23.19 -1.52
CA ARG A 326 -4.41 23.57 -0.45
C ARG A 326 -4.76 22.37 0.41
N GLN A 327 -4.96 21.19 -0.19
CA GLN A 327 -5.33 19.99 0.55
C GLN A 327 -4.18 19.44 1.38
N ILE A 328 -2.97 19.40 0.80
CA ILE A 328 -1.72 19.08 1.53
C ILE A 328 -1.55 20.01 2.74
N ARG A 329 -1.66 21.33 2.53
CA ARG A 329 -1.55 22.32 3.63
C ARG A 329 -2.54 22.05 4.75
N MET A 330 -3.80 21.79 4.39
CA MET A 330 -4.87 21.54 5.34
C MET A 330 -4.57 20.31 6.21
N MET A 331 -4.15 19.20 5.60
CA MET A 331 -3.77 17.99 6.35
C MET A 331 -2.58 18.25 7.30
N SER A 332 -1.55 18.93 6.82
CA SER A 332 -0.39 19.32 7.63
C SER A 332 -0.74 20.21 8.81
N ASP A 333 -1.63 21.19 8.62
CA ASP A 333 -2.06 22.09 9.69
C ASP A 333 -2.90 21.35 10.75
N ILE A 334 -3.81 20.47 10.32
CA ILE A 334 -4.57 19.59 11.23
C ILE A 334 -3.60 18.71 12.04
N ALA A 335 -2.60 18.11 11.40
CA ALA A 335 -1.61 17.27 12.06
C ALA A 335 -0.80 18.05 13.12
N ARG A 336 -0.43 19.29 12.81
CA ARG A 336 0.24 20.25 13.70
C ARG A 336 -0.67 20.77 14.81
N GLY A 337 -1.98 20.56 14.72
CA GLY A 337 -2.96 21.10 15.67
C GLY A 337 -3.21 22.60 15.48
N ARG A 338 -2.99 23.11 14.26
CA ARG A 338 -3.35 24.46 13.84
C ARG A 338 -4.73 24.34 13.19
N CYS A 339 -5.75 24.90 13.82
CA CYS A 339 -7.09 25.02 13.27
C CYS A 339 -7.51 26.47 13.38
#